data_AF-A0A9P6GYN1-F1
#
_entry.id   AF-A0A9P6GYN1-F1
#
_cell.length_a   1.000
_cell.length_b   1.000
_cell.length_c   1.000
_cell.angle_alpha   90.00
_cell.angle_beta   90.00
_cell.angle_gamma   90.00
#
_symmetry.space_group_name_H-M   'P 1'
#
loop_
_entity.id
_entity.type
_entity.pdbx_description
1 polymer ?
#
loop_
_entity_poly.entity_id
_entity_poly.type
_entity_poly.pdbx_seq_one_letter_code
_entity_poly.pdbx_strand_id
1 'polypeptide(L)'
;MATQCDRMLSHDYMRRHNEALRCIHLQLCLNYGLTKLKKIRNHSLQECVSNDLAEIRVDTRIPTDIKVKYNKADIFILDKLRKEVLIVEVGITSFDHLFAVEVEKKIKYDLLANQCGALY
;
A
#
# COMPACT_ATOMS: atom_id res chain seq x y z
N MET A 1 -25.31 6.68 23.90
CA MET A 1 -24.28 6.92 22.88
C MET A 1 -22.95 7.03 23.61
N ALA A 2 -22.08 6.02 23.50
CA ALA A 2 -20.78 6.05 24.16
C ALA A 2 -19.80 6.86 23.30
N THR A 3 -19.43 8.05 23.77
CA THR A 3 -18.33 8.84 23.22
C THR A 3 -17.01 8.16 23.63
N GLN A 4 -16.47 7.30 22.75
CA GLN A 4 -15.10 6.83 22.94
C GLN A 4 -14.12 7.96 22.62
N CYS A 5 -13.06 8.11 23.42
CA CYS A 5 -11.99 9.08 23.17
C CYS A 5 -11.41 8.90 21.76
N ASP A 6 -11.32 9.98 20.98
CA ASP A 6 -10.73 10.00 19.63
C ASP A 6 -9.35 9.32 19.56
N ARG A 7 -8.57 9.41 20.64
CA ARG A 7 -7.27 8.76 20.77
C ARG A 7 -7.35 7.23 20.72
N MET A 8 -8.38 6.62 21.30
CA MET A 8 -8.58 5.17 21.25
C MET A 8 -9.02 4.71 19.86
N LEU A 9 -9.92 5.47 19.21
CA LEU A 9 -10.36 5.21 17.84
C LEU A 9 -9.19 5.28 16.84
N SER A 10 -8.30 6.26 17.01
CA SER A 10 -7.09 6.38 16.16
C SER A 10 -6.13 5.18 16.31
N HIS A 11 -6.00 4.65 17.54
CA HIS A 11 -5.14 3.51 17.82
C HIS A 11 -5.70 2.22 17.21
N ASP A 12 -7.00 1.97 17.40
CA ASP A 12 -7.67 0.80 16.83
C ASP A 12 -7.78 0.85 15.31
N TYR A 13 -7.87 2.06 14.72
CA TYR A 13 -7.75 2.25 13.28
C TYR A 13 -6.36 1.86 12.78
N MET A 14 -5.29 2.44 13.34
CA MET A 14 -3.92 2.19 12.89
C MET A 14 -3.52 0.73 13.06
N ARG A 15 -3.95 0.09 14.15
CA ARG A 15 -3.70 -1.34 14.36
C ARG A 15 -4.32 -2.19 13.26
N ARG A 16 -5.60 -1.95 12.90
CA ARG A 16 -6.29 -2.69 11.83
C ARG A 16 -5.69 -2.41 10.46
N HIS A 17 -5.33 -1.15 10.18
CA HIS A 17 -4.66 -0.77 8.93
C HIS A 17 -3.33 -1.51 8.78
N ASN A 18 -2.48 -1.48 9.80
CA ASN A 18 -1.18 -2.15 9.79
C ASN A 18 -1.31 -3.67 9.65
N GLU A 19 -2.32 -4.28 10.29
CA GLU A 19 -2.58 -5.72 10.15
C GLU A 19 -3.01 -6.09 8.73
N ALA A 20 -3.93 -5.32 8.13
CA ALA A 20 -4.33 -5.49 6.74
C ALA A 20 -3.15 -5.29 5.78
N LEU A 21 -2.36 -4.24 5.98
CA LEU A 21 -1.16 -3.94 5.20
C LEU A 21 -0.15 -5.10 5.25
N ARG A 22 0.09 -5.66 6.44
CA ARG A 22 0.98 -6.82 6.65
C ARG A 22 0.49 -8.07 5.91
N CYS A 23 -0.81 -8.32 5.91
CA CYS A 23 -1.42 -9.43 5.18
C CYS A 23 -1.27 -9.26 3.66
N ILE A 24 -1.56 -8.06 3.14
CA ILE A 24 -1.43 -7.74 1.71
C ILE A 24 0.02 -7.88 1.28
N HIS A 25 0.96 -7.28 2.01
CA HIS A 25 2.39 -7.37 1.71
C HIS A 25 2.89 -8.81 1.69
N LEU A 26 2.51 -9.64 2.67
CA LEU A 26 2.87 -11.06 2.68
C LEU A 26 2.38 -11.77 1.42
N GLN A 27 1.12 -11.55 1.03
CA GLN A 27 0.55 -12.19 -0.15
C GLN A 27 1.27 -11.76 -1.43
N LEU A 28 1.59 -10.48 -1.57
CA LEU A 28 2.36 -9.97 -2.71
C LEU A 28 3.76 -10.57 -2.75
N CYS A 29 4.47 -10.63 -1.61
CA CYS A 29 5.78 -11.26 -1.55
C CYS A 29 5.74 -12.75 -1.93
N LEU A 30 4.68 -13.47 -1.59
CA LEU A 30 4.49 -14.86 -2.00
C LEU A 30 4.26 -14.97 -3.51
N ASN A 31 3.41 -14.11 -4.07
CA ASN A 31 3.07 -14.12 -5.50
C ASN A 31 4.29 -13.84 -6.39
N TYR A 32 5.17 -12.92 -5.99
CA TYR A 32 6.39 -12.58 -6.72
C TYR A 32 7.61 -13.44 -6.33
N GLY A 33 7.43 -14.45 -5.46
CA GLY A 33 8.52 -15.33 -5.02
C GLY A 33 9.60 -14.63 -4.18
N LEU A 34 9.28 -13.50 -3.55
CA LEU A 34 10.19 -12.72 -2.70
C LEU A 34 10.37 -13.35 -1.31
N THR A 35 9.39 -14.15 -0.86
CA THR A 35 9.49 -14.91 0.40
C THR A 35 8.92 -16.31 0.25
N LYS A 36 9.42 -17.24 1.08
CA LYS A 36 8.87 -18.60 1.22
C LYS A 36 8.03 -18.76 2.50
N LEU A 37 8.05 -17.75 3.38
CA LEU A 37 7.30 -17.77 4.63
C LEU A 37 5.81 -17.58 4.33
N LYS A 38 4.97 -18.51 4.77
CA LYS A 38 3.50 -18.43 4.55
C LYS A 38 2.71 -17.95 5.76
N LYS A 39 3.33 -17.92 6.95
CA LYS A 39 2.63 -17.62 8.20
C LYS A 39 2.80 -16.14 8.55
N ILE A 40 1.68 -15.42 8.69
CA ILE A 40 1.66 -13.99 9.04
C ILE A 40 2.47 -13.67 10.29
N ARG A 41 2.41 -14.52 11.33
CA ARG A 41 3.15 -14.34 12.59
C ARG A 41 4.67 -14.22 12.40
N ASN A 42 5.22 -14.82 11.35
CA ASN A 42 6.66 -14.82 11.06
C ASN A 42 7.05 -13.75 10.02
N HIS A 43 6.07 -13.01 9.47
CA HIS A 43 6.29 -12.07 8.38
C HIS A 43 6.54 -10.66 8.92
N SER A 44 7.60 -9.99 8.52
CA SER A 44 7.84 -8.56 8.84
C SER A 44 7.49 -7.68 7.64
N LEU A 45 6.93 -6.51 7.91
CA LEU A 45 6.80 -5.46 6.90
C LEU A 45 8.19 -4.89 6.64
N GLN A 46 8.76 -5.20 5.49
CA GLN A 46 10.04 -4.68 5.04
C GLN A 46 9.79 -3.47 4.15
N GLU A 47 10.58 -2.40 4.34
CA GLU A 47 10.41 -1.16 3.58
C GLU A 47 10.62 -1.36 2.08
N CYS A 48 11.56 -2.21 1.68
CA CYS A 48 11.80 -2.59 0.29
C CYS A 48 12.26 -4.04 0.20
N VAL A 49 11.65 -4.80 -0.70
CA VAL A 49 12.03 -6.18 -1.04
C VAL A 49 12.04 -6.31 -2.56
N SER A 50 13.11 -6.84 -3.13
CA SER A 50 13.20 -7.01 -4.58
C SER A 50 13.92 -8.29 -4.98
N ASN A 51 13.59 -8.77 -6.18
CA ASN A 51 14.28 -9.83 -6.90
C ASN A 51 14.29 -9.48 -8.39
N ASP A 52 14.62 -10.44 -9.25
CA ASP A 52 14.66 -10.23 -10.70
C ASP A 52 13.28 -9.98 -11.32
N LEU A 53 12.20 -10.42 -10.65
CA LEU A 53 10.83 -10.35 -11.15
C LEU A 53 10.13 -9.05 -10.76
N ALA A 54 10.33 -8.61 -9.52
CA ALA A 54 9.61 -7.46 -8.98
C ALA A 54 10.37 -6.73 -7.88
N GLU A 55 9.91 -5.52 -7.61
CA GLU A 55 10.28 -4.72 -6.45
C GLU A 55 9.03 -4.24 -5.73
N ILE A 56 8.92 -4.56 -4.44
CA ILE A 56 7.85 -4.12 -3.57
C ILE A 56 8.44 -3.14 -2.56
N ARG A 57 7.83 -1.96 -2.46
CA ARG A 57 8.17 -0.97 -1.44
C ARG A 57 6.96 -0.64 -0.59
N VAL A 58 7.15 -0.50 0.71
CA VAL A 58 6.10 -0.17 1.68
C VAL A 58 6.42 1.18 2.29
N ASP A 59 5.43 2.08 2.33
CA ASP A 59 5.58 3.36 3.04
C ASP A 59 6.83 4.15 2.58
N THR A 60 7.18 4.08 1.30
CA THR A 60 8.32 4.82 0.73
C THR A 60 7.84 5.93 -0.20
N ARG A 61 8.63 7.01 -0.26
CA ARG A 61 8.42 8.05 -1.26
C ARG A 61 8.92 7.56 -2.61
N ILE A 62 8.08 7.68 -3.62
CA ILE A 62 8.43 7.37 -4.99
C ILE A 62 9.00 8.64 -5.64
N PRO A 63 10.23 8.59 -6.18
CA PRO A 63 10.80 9.71 -6.91
C PRO A 63 10.05 9.88 -8.23
N THR A 64 9.74 11.13 -8.56
CA THR A 64 9.08 11.55 -9.80
C THR A 64 9.75 12.81 -10.31
N ASP A 65 9.76 13.02 -11.62
CA ASP A 65 10.41 14.20 -12.24
C ASP A 65 9.73 15.52 -11.87
N ILE A 66 8.41 15.47 -11.60
CA ILE A 66 7.65 16.60 -11.07
C ILE A 66 7.39 16.41 -9.58
N LYS A 67 7.10 17.52 -8.88
CA LYS A 67 6.67 17.46 -7.48
C LYS A 67 5.23 16.94 -7.36
N VAL A 68 5.06 15.67 -6.99
CA VAL A 68 3.76 15.08 -6.67
C VAL A 68 3.50 15.17 -5.16
N LYS A 69 2.36 15.76 -4.76
CA LYS A 69 2.01 15.95 -3.34
C LYS A 69 1.83 14.62 -2.59
N TYR A 70 1.20 13.65 -3.24
CA TYR A 70 0.89 12.33 -2.66
C TYR A 70 1.75 11.25 -3.33
N ASN A 71 3.07 11.31 -3.11
CA ASN A 71 4.04 10.38 -3.70
C ASN A 71 4.48 9.25 -2.76
N LYS A 72 3.76 9.05 -1.65
CA LYS A 72 4.01 8.00 -0.67
C LYS A 72 2.75 7.15 -0.57
N ALA A 73 2.76 6.00 -1.22
CA ALA A 73 1.67 5.03 -1.14
C ALA A 73 1.94 4.00 -0.03
N ASP A 74 0.88 3.34 0.45
CA ASP A 74 1.00 2.24 1.42
C ASP A 74 1.89 1.11 0.86
N ILE A 75 1.61 0.64 -0.37
CA ILE A 75 2.48 -0.32 -1.09
C ILE A 75 2.63 0.11 -2.55
N PHE A 76 3.87 0.08 -3.02
CA PHE A 76 4.25 0.25 -4.42
C PHE A 76 4.86 -1.04 -4.95
N ILE A 77 4.49 -1.43 -6.16
CA ILE A 77 5.03 -2.61 -6.84
C ILE A 77 5.49 -2.21 -8.23
N LEU A 78 6.71 -2.59 -8.58
CA LEU A 78 7.21 -2.59 -9.94
C LEU A 78 7.36 -4.05 -10.40
N ASP A 79 6.54 -4.48 -11.35
CA ASP A 79 6.76 -5.73 -12.09
C ASP A 79 7.81 -5.46 -13.16
N LYS A 80 9.01 -6.02 -12.98
CA LYS A 80 10.17 -5.77 -13.85
C LYS A 80 10.04 -6.47 -15.20
N LEU A 81 9.24 -7.53 -15.28
CA LEU A 81 9.02 -8.28 -16.52
C LEU A 81 7.99 -7.59 -17.41
N ARG A 82 6.86 -7.22 -16.80
CA ARG A 82 5.73 -6.60 -17.51
C ARG A 82 5.90 -5.10 -17.68
N LYS A 83 6.83 -4.48 -16.94
CA LYS A 83 6.97 -3.03 -16.80
C LYS A 83 5.66 -2.39 -16.35
N GLU A 84 4.99 -3.04 -15.41
CA GLU A 84 3.75 -2.57 -14.84
C GLU A 84 4.01 -2.06 -13.42
N VAL A 85 3.38 -0.93 -13.10
CA VAL A 85 3.39 -0.36 -11.75
C VAL A 85 2.03 -0.59 -11.12
N LEU A 86 2.02 -1.12 -9.90
CA LEU A 86 0.82 -1.19 -9.07
C LEU A 86 1.00 -0.32 -7.82
N ILE A 87 0.03 0.55 -7.58
CA ILE A 87 -0.08 1.36 -6.36
C ILE A 87 -1.25 0.80 -5.56
N VAL A 88 -0.99 0.42 -4.31
CA VAL A 88 -1.99 -0.14 -3.41
C VAL A 88 -2.14 0.76 -2.19
N GLU A 89 -3.40 1.01 -1.83
CA GLU A 89 -3.79 1.88 -0.73
C GLU A 89 -4.83 1.18 0.14
N VAL A 90 -4.58 1.12 1.44
CA VAL A 90 -5.42 0.43 2.42
C VAL A 90 -6.28 1.45 3.15
N GLY A 91 -7.60 1.23 3.19
CA GLY A 91 -8.55 2.07 3.92
C GLY A 91 -9.42 1.21 4.82
N ILE A 92 -9.56 1.60 6.08
CA ILE A 92 -10.47 0.95 7.02
C ILE A 92 -11.69 1.83 7.21
N THR A 93 -12.81 1.50 6.55
CA THR A 93 -14.01 2.34 6.56
C THR A 93 -15.28 1.50 6.77
N SER A 94 -16.40 2.16 7.08
CA SER A 94 -17.70 1.48 7.11
C SER A 94 -18.19 1.21 5.69
N PHE A 95 -19.08 0.23 5.56
CA PHE A 95 -19.64 -0.17 4.27
C PHE A 95 -20.31 1.02 3.55
N ASP A 96 -21.03 1.86 4.29
CA ASP A 96 -21.76 3.01 3.74
C ASP A 96 -20.85 4.06 3.07
N HIS A 97 -19.59 4.17 3.51
CA HIS A 97 -18.62 5.13 2.98
C HIS A 97 -17.59 4.50 2.02
N LEU A 98 -17.70 3.19 1.76
CA LEU A 98 -16.68 2.44 1.02
C LEU A 98 -16.42 3.03 -0.36
N PHE A 99 -17.49 3.30 -1.12
CA PHE A 99 -17.39 3.86 -2.47
C PHE A 99 -16.76 5.26 -2.47
N ALA A 100 -17.19 6.13 -1.56
CA ALA A 100 -16.68 7.50 -1.48
C ALA A 100 -15.17 7.51 -1.15
N VAL A 101 -14.75 6.71 -0.16
CA VAL A 101 -13.34 6.61 0.24
C VAL A 101 -12.48 6.00 -0.88
N GLU A 102 -12.99 5.01 -1.60
CA GLU A 102 -12.28 4.40 -2.73
C GLU A 102 -12.05 5.42 -3.86
N VAL A 103 -13.10 6.17 -4.24
CA VAL A 103 -13.00 7.21 -5.28
C VAL A 103 -12.05 8.33 -4.85
N GLU A 104 -12.15 8.80 -3.61
CA GLU A 104 -11.25 9.83 -3.08
C GLU A 104 -9.78 9.39 -3.15
N LYS A 105 -9.48 8.15 -2.72
CA LYS A 105 -8.14 7.57 -2.80
C LYS A 105 -7.67 7.43 -4.25
N LYS A 106 -8.51 6.95 -5.16
CA LYS A 106 -8.15 6.84 -6.59
C LYS A 106 -7.76 8.19 -7.17
N ILE A 107 -8.58 9.23 -6.96
CA ILE A 107 -8.30 10.60 -7.44
C ILE A 107 -7.00 11.14 -6.82
N LYS A 108 -6.79 10.89 -5.52
CA LYS A 108 -5.60 11.35 -4.78
C LYS A 108 -4.29 10.84 -5.38
N TYR A 109 -4.26 9.59 -5.86
CA TYR A 109 -3.06 8.93 -6.39
C TYR A 109 -3.01 8.85 -7.92
N ASP A 110 -4.03 9.33 -8.64
CA ASP A 110 -4.09 9.31 -10.10
C ASP A 110 -2.86 9.99 -10.74
N LEU A 111 -2.48 11.16 -10.23
CA LEU A 111 -1.29 11.87 -10.72
C LEU A 111 0.00 11.04 -10.52
N LEU A 112 0.13 10.37 -9.37
CA LEU A 112 1.29 9.51 -9.10
C LEU A 112 1.31 8.33 -10.08
N ALA A 113 0.17 7.67 -10.29
CA ALA A 113 0.06 6.55 -11.22
C ALA A 113 0.48 6.95 -12.64
N ASN A 114 0.02 8.11 -13.11
CA ASN A 114 0.37 8.65 -14.43
C ASN A 114 1.87 8.96 -14.55
N GLN A 115 2.50 9.53 -13.51
CA GLN A 115 3.95 9.78 -13.51
C GLN A 115 4.75 8.48 -13.49
N CYS A 116 4.38 7.52 -12.65
CA CYS A 116 5.06 6.23 -12.57
C CYS A 116 4.93 5.44 -13.89
N GLY A 117 3.76 5.45 -14.52
CA GLY A 117 3.54 4.78 -15.81
C GLY A 117 4.31 5.41 -16.98
N ALA A 118 4.79 6.65 -16.85
CA ALA A 118 5.67 7.26 -17.84
C ALA A 118 7.17 6.95 -17.59
N LEU A 119 7.54 6.60 -16.35
CA LEU A 119 8.93 6.36 -15.93
C LEU A 119 9.39 4.92 -16.13
N TYR A 120 8.48 3.94 -16.00
CA TYR A 120 8.78 2.51 -16.00
C TYR A 120 8.18 1.82 -17.24
#